data_AF-A0A1B8FFW5-F1
#
_entry.id   AF-A0A1B8FFW5-F1
#
_cell.length_a   1.000
_cell.length_b   1.000
_cell.length_c   1.000
_cell.angle_alpha   90.00
_cell.angle_beta   90.00
_cell.angle_gamma   90.00
#
_symmetry.space_group_name_H-M   'P 1'
#
loop_
_entity.id
_entity.type
_entity.pdbx_description
1 polymer ?
#
loop_
_entity_poly.entity_id
_entity_poly.type
_entity_poly.pdbx_seq_one_letter_code
_entity_poly.pdbx_strand_id
1 'polypeptide(L)'
;MDQYVDFWNLMAYDYVWSGSPQTGHQANLFPANDGSTPFDTLTAVNYYISKGVAPQNIVLGMPIYGRAFDATAGAGLPFDGVSLGKWEPGVYDFKDLPLIGAKEHFDSKLGKMELGGAMWWESSADALGSKSLIRSVCLALGGQDGLGLERTSNRLAYLDSTYANLGAGMPDSGSASKSTSGSTKSTVSSASSATSSLSRRASSTTVTVTLTTTITAPNQ
;
A
#
# COMPACT_ATOMS: atom_id res chain seq x y z
N MET A 1 -6.11 2.77 21.50
CA MET A 1 -6.41 3.17 20.11
C MET A 1 -7.00 2.00 19.34
N ASP A 2 -6.40 0.81 19.43
CA ASP A 2 -6.80 -0.37 18.65
C ASP A 2 -8.31 -0.68 18.64
N GLN A 3 -9.00 -0.58 19.78
CA GLN A 3 -10.45 -0.81 19.87
C GLN A 3 -11.35 0.15 19.06
N TYR A 4 -10.77 1.21 18.48
CA TYR A 4 -11.50 2.25 17.74
C TYR A 4 -11.11 2.32 16.26
N VAL A 5 -10.20 1.45 15.79
CA VAL A 5 -9.74 1.42 14.40
C VAL A 5 -9.95 0.03 13.83
N ASP A 6 -10.22 -0.05 12.52
CA ASP A 6 -10.36 -1.34 11.83
C ASP A 6 -8.99 -1.99 11.61
N PHE A 7 -8.00 -1.19 11.22
CA PHE A 7 -6.62 -1.62 10.99
C PHE A 7 -5.65 -0.42 11.02
N TRP A 8 -4.36 -0.72 11.03
CA TRP A 8 -3.25 0.22 11.14
C TRP A 8 -2.45 0.26 9.84
N ASN A 9 -2.49 1.38 9.12
CA ASN A 9 -1.55 1.61 8.03
C ASN A 9 -0.18 2.01 8.60
N LEU A 10 0.72 1.04 8.75
CA LEU A 10 2.07 1.28 9.24
C LEU A 10 2.92 1.89 8.11
N MET A 11 3.36 3.14 8.29
CA MET A 11 4.26 3.81 7.34
C MET A 11 5.70 3.28 7.49
N ALA A 12 5.96 2.10 6.93
CA ALA A 12 7.25 1.41 7.00
C ALA A 12 8.23 1.87 5.91
N TYR A 13 8.39 3.19 5.79
CA TYR A 13 9.25 3.87 4.83
C TYR A 13 9.77 5.19 5.41
N ASP A 14 10.58 5.93 4.65
CA ASP A 14 11.22 7.19 5.05
C ASP A 14 12.19 7.06 6.25
N TYR A 15 12.80 5.89 6.42
CA TYR A 15 13.80 5.66 7.48
C TYR A 15 15.08 6.49 7.29
N VAL A 16 15.42 6.83 6.05
CA VAL A 16 16.57 7.66 5.69
C VAL A 16 16.14 8.66 4.64
N TRP A 17 16.55 9.92 4.79
CA TRP A 17 16.19 11.03 3.92
C TRP A 17 17.33 12.05 3.85
N SER A 18 17.15 13.16 3.11
CA SER A 18 18.21 14.14 2.85
C SER A 18 18.80 14.81 4.10
N GLY A 19 18.08 14.82 5.22
CA GLY A 19 18.59 15.31 6.51
C GLY A 19 19.20 14.23 7.40
N SER A 20 19.31 12.99 6.94
CA SER A 20 20.00 11.92 7.66
C SER A 20 21.52 12.14 7.66
N PRO A 21 22.25 11.69 8.70
CA PRO A 21 23.70 11.89 8.79
C PRO A 21 24.49 11.06 7.76
N GLN A 22 23.89 9.99 7.25
CA GLN A 22 24.47 9.07 6.27
C GLN A 22 23.36 8.48 5.41
N THR A 23 23.73 7.90 4.27
CA THR A 23 22.81 7.18 3.39
C THR A 23 22.36 5.88 4.02
N GLY A 24 21.31 5.26 3.46
CA GLY A 24 20.85 3.97 3.95
C GLY A 24 19.59 3.48 3.23
N HIS A 25 18.99 2.44 3.79
CA HIS A 25 17.78 1.83 3.28
C HIS A 25 16.55 2.55 3.86
N GLN A 26 15.67 3.05 2.99
CA GLN A 26 14.51 3.83 3.43
C GLN A 26 13.33 2.99 3.93
N ALA A 27 13.29 1.68 3.64
CA ALA A 27 12.13 0.81 3.88
C ALA A 27 12.52 -0.67 4.13
N ASN A 28 13.70 -0.91 4.71
CA ASN A 28 14.17 -2.27 4.99
C ASN A 28 13.30 -2.97 6.05
N LEU A 29 13.01 -4.25 5.82
CA LEU A 29 12.24 -5.04 6.78
C LEU A 29 13.04 -5.42 8.03
N PHE A 30 14.33 -5.72 7.86
CA PHE A 30 15.21 -6.23 8.89
C PHE A 30 16.43 -5.33 9.03
N PRO A 31 17.08 -5.30 10.21
CA PRO A 31 18.34 -4.61 10.39
C PRO A 31 19.48 -5.35 9.65
N ALA A 32 20.40 -4.61 9.06
CA ALA A 32 21.60 -5.15 8.42
C ALA A 32 22.77 -5.34 9.41
N ASN A 33 22.63 -4.84 10.66
CA ASN A 33 23.68 -4.76 11.69
C ASN A 33 24.91 -3.93 11.27
N ASP A 34 24.69 -2.93 10.41
CA ASP A 34 25.67 -1.93 10.00
C ASP A 34 25.02 -0.52 10.02
N GLY A 35 25.71 0.49 9.49
CA GLY A 35 25.20 1.87 9.44
C GLY A 35 24.06 2.12 8.44
N SER A 36 23.74 1.17 7.56
CA SER A 36 22.78 1.36 6.46
C SER A 36 21.32 1.26 6.88
N THR A 37 21.03 0.68 8.04
CA THR A 37 19.66 0.46 8.55
C THR A 37 19.50 1.09 9.94
N PRO A 38 19.38 2.43 10.05
CA PRO A 38 19.14 3.10 11.33
C PRO A 38 17.76 2.78 11.93
N PHE A 39 16.81 2.38 11.08
CA PHE A 39 15.50 1.85 11.46
C PHE A 39 15.22 0.54 10.71
N ASP A 40 14.26 -0.24 11.19
CA ASP A 40 13.79 -1.46 10.55
C ASP A 40 12.31 -1.72 10.88
N THR A 41 11.59 -2.32 9.93
CA THR A 41 10.15 -2.60 10.09
C THR A 41 9.87 -3.67 11.14
N LEU A 42 10.77 -4.64 11.34
CA LEU A 42 10.57 -5.73 12.30
C LEU A 42 10.45 -5.20 13.72
N THR A 43 11.33 -4.27 14.10
CA THR A 43 11.30 -3.59 15.39
C THR A 43 9.97 -2.86 15.61
N ALA A 44 9.50 -2.13 14.60
CA ALA A 44 8.21 -1.42 14.68
C ALA A 44 7.03 -2.41 14.83
N VAL A 45 6.95 -3.44 13.99
CA VAL A 45 5.89 -4.45 14.03
C VAL A 45 5.86 -5.16 15.39
N ASN A 46 7.02 -5.60 15.89
CA ASN A 46 7.13 -6.24 17.21
C ASN A 46 6.68 -5.32 18.33
N TYR A 47 6.96 -4.01 18.23
CA TYR A 47 6.46 -3.04 19.19
C TYR A 47 4.92 -3.01 19.19
N TYR A 48 4.26 -2.87 18.04
CA TYR A 48 2.79 -2.88 17.93
C TYR A 48 2.18 -4.15 18.53
N ILE A 49 2.74 -5.32 18.19
CA ILE A 49 2.30 -6.61 18.73
C ILE A 49 2.47 -6.67 20.25
N SER A 50 3.61 -6.18 20.78
CA SER A 50 3.85 -6.12 22.23
C SER A 50 2.87 -5.20 22.97
N LYS A 51 2.21 -4.27 22.26
CA LYS A 51 1.15 -3.40 22.78
C LYS A 51 -0.26 -3.95 22.58
N GLY A 52 -0.38 -5.18 22.09
CA GLY A 52 -1.65 -5.90 21.94
C GLY A 52 -2.33 -5.74 20.58
N VAL A 53 -1.69 -5.08 19.60
CA VAL A 53 -2.24 -5.00 18.24
C VAL A 53 -2.04 -6.34 17.54
N ALA A 54 -3.13 -6.94 17.06
CA ALA A 54 -3.05 -8.21 16.36
C ALA A 54 -2.31 -8.06 15.01
N PRO A 55 -1.41 -8.99 14.62
CA PRO A 55 -0.65 -8.88 13.37
C PRO A 55 -1.53 -8.69 12.12
N GLN A 56 -2.69 -9.36 12.07
CA GLN A 56 -3.65 -9.24 10.97
C GLN A 56 -4.35 -7.86 10.88
N ASN A 57 -4.20 -7.01 11.90
CA ASN A 57 -4.71 -5.63 11.88
C ASN A 57 -3.62 -4.62 11.45
N ILE A 58 -2.39 -5.06 11.19
CA ILE A 58 -1.30 -4.20 10.74
C ILE A 58 -1.20 -4.32 9.22
N VAL A 59 -1.37 -3.23 8.49
CA VAL A 59 -1.21 -3.14 7.04
C VAL A 59 0.16 -2.52 6.75
N LEU A 60 1.01 -3.23 6.02
CA LEU A 60 2.38 -2.81 5.74
C LEU A 60 2.42 -1.75 4.64
N GLY A 61 2.78 -0.53 5.00
CA GLY A 61 3.05 0.53 4.05
C GLY A 61 4.36 0.32 3.32
N MET A 62 4.34 0.46 1.99
CA MET A 62 5.52 0.41 1.13
C MET A 62 5.64 1.68 0.28
N PRO A 63 6.86 2.19 0.07
CA PRO A 63 7.06 3.34 -0.80
C PRO A 63 7.00 2.88 -2.26
N ILE A 64 6.27 3.61 -3.09
CA ILE A 64 6.36 3.53 -4.56
C ILE A 64 7.24 4.69 -5.07
N TYR A 65 8.33 4.95 -4.35
CA TYR A 65 9.31 5.98 -4.71
C TYR A 65 10.68 5.61 -4.15
N GLY A 66 11.72 6.12 -4.80
CA GLY A 66 13.09 6.02 -4.37
C GLY A 66 13.56 7.30 -3.69
N ARG A 67 14.41 7.16 -2.65
CA ARG A 67 15.24 8.25 -2.13
C ARG A 67 16.67 8.11 -2.65
N ALA A 68 17.16 9.18 -3.28
CA ALA A 68 18.47 9.24 -3.91
C ALA A 68 19.43 10.13 -3.10
N PHE A 69 20.68 9.72 -3.08
CA PHE A 69 21.78 10.42 -2.42
C PHE A 69 22.92 10.56 -3.42
N ASP A 70 23.52 11.74 -3.49
CA ASP A 70 24.59 12.04 -4.42
C ASP A 70 25.96 11.94 -3.73
N ALA A 71 27.03 11.79 -4.50
CA ALA A 71 28.42 11.78 -4.01
C ALA A 71 28.64 10.84 -2.79
N THR A 72 28.09 9.62 -2.87
CA THR A 72 28.21 8.61 -1.82
C THR A 72 28.89 7.35 -2.35
N ALA A 73 29.67 6.68 -1.51
CA ALA A 73 30.29 5.40 -1.85
C ALA A 73 29.35 4.18 -1.65
N GLY A 74 28.16 4.40 -1.08
CA GLY A 74 27.18 3.34 -0.84
C GLY A 74 26.35 3.57 0.42
N ALA A 75 25.47 2.62 0.73
CA ALA A 75 24.59 2.68 1.90
C ALA A 75 25.39 2.68 3.22
N GLY A 76 24.93 3.44 4.22
CA GLY A 76 25.59 3.57 5.52
C GLY A 76 26.84 4.46 5.51
N LEU A 77 27.06 5.21 4.42
CA LEU A 77 28.21 6.11 4.27
C LEU A 77 27.75 7.56 4.08
N PRO A 78 28.64 8.55 4.29
CA PRO A 78 28.34 9.94 4.00
C PRO A 78 27.93 10.15 2.53
N PHE A 79 27.24 11.27 2.31
CA PHE A 79 26.83 11.76 0.99
C PHE A 79 27.00 13.28 0.95
N ASP A 80 27.07 13.84 -0.26
CA ASP A 80 27.09 15.28 -0.48
C ASP A 80 26.00 15.65 -1.47
N GLY A 81 24.90 16.15 -0.93
CA GLY A 81 23.72 16.55 -1.70
C GLY A 81 22.74 15.41 -2.03
N VAL A 82 21.60 15.83 -2.56
CA VAL A 82 20.59 14.95 -3.13
C VAL A 82 20.21 15.50 -4.49
N SER A 83 20.02 14.60 -5.44
CA SER A 83 19.63 14.95 -6.80
C SER A 83 18.24 15.63 -6.83
N LEU A 84 17.90 16.32 -7.92
CA LEU A 84 16.73 17.22 -7.92
C LEU A 84 15.39 16.53 -7.61
N GLY A 85 15.22 15.27 -8.00
CA GLY A 85 13.91 14.61 -7.97
C GLY A 85 12.84 15.34 -8.81
N LYS A 86 11.66 14.72 -8.92
CA LYS A 86 10.57 15.25 -9.76
C LYS A 86 9.63 16.18 -8.99
N TRP A 87 9.37 15.83 -7.73
CA TRP A 87 8.42 16.52 -6.86
C TRP A 87 9.12 17.15 -5.66
N GLU A 88 10.13 16.47 -5.12
CA GLU A 88 10.98 16.92 -4.03
C GLU A 88 12.44 16.52 -4.31
N PRO A 89 13.42 17.34 -3.88
CA PRO A 89 14.83 16.95 -3.88
C PRO A 89 15.07 15.57 -3.28
N GLY A 90 15.69 14.71 -4.09
CA GLY A 90 16.06 13.35 -3.75
C GLY A 90 14.96 12.32 -3.92
N VAL A 91 13.75 12.69 -4.39
CA VAL A 91 12.62 11.76 -4.51
C VAL A 91 12.26 11.49 -5.97
N TYR A 92 12.23 10.20 -6.31
CA TYR A 92 11.93 9.70 -7.66
C TYR A 92 10.73 8.76 -7.65
N ASP A 93 9.79 8.94 -8.56
CA ASP A 93 8.69 7.99 -8.79
C ASP A 93 9.28 6.62 -9.14
N PHE A 94 8.72 5.53 -8.60
CA PHE A 94 9.19 4.18 -8.91
C PHE A 94 9.15 3.86 -10.42
N LYS A 95 8.13 4.33 -11.14
CA LYS A 95 8.01 4.14 -12.60
C LYS A 95 9.16 4.77 -13.42
N ASP A 96 9.85 5.75 -12.85
CA ASP A 96 10.96 6.46 -13.49
C ASP A 96 12.33 5.82 -13.13
N LEU A 97 12.33 4.71 -12.38
CA LEU A 97 13.51 3.98 -11.92
C LEU A 97 13.71 2.64 -12.65
N PRO A 98 14.96 2.15 -12.74
CA PRO A 98 16.21 2.81 -12.33
C PRO A 98 16.59 3.97 -13.27
N LEU A 99 17.36 4.93 -12.74
CA LEU A 99 17.89 6.04 -13.55
C LEU A 99 18.87 5.53 -14.62
N ILE A 100 19.01 6.28 -15.71
CA ILE A 100 19.92 5.92 -16.81
C ILE A 100 21.34 5.78 -16.25
N GLY A 101 21.97 4.61 -16.49
CA GLY A 101 23.31 4.30 -16.00
C GLY A 101 23.38 3.80 -14.56
N ALA A 102 22.27 3.84 -13.80
CA ALA A 102 22.20 3.24 -12.48
C ALA A 102 22.07 1.71 -12.58
N LYS A 103 22.63 1.02 -11.59
CA LYS A 103 22.51 -0.43 -11.42
C LYS A 103 21.68 -0.73 -10.19
N GLU A 104 20.68 -1.58 -10.33
CA GLU A 104 19.93 -2.07 -9.19
C GLU A 104 20.75 -3.10 -8.40
N HIS A 105 20.73 -2.95 -7.08
CA HIS A 105 21.34 -3.89 -6.14
C HIS A 105 20.22 -4.45 -5.26
N PHE A 106 20.12 -5.78 -5.25
CA PHE A 106 19.15 -6.49 -4.43
C PHE A 106 19.87 -7.19 -3.29
N ASP A 107 19.44 -6.96 -2.04
CA ASP A 107 19.88 -7.75 -0.91
C ASP A 107 19.00 -8.99 -0.78
N SER A 108 19.64 -10.16 -0.85
CA SER A 108 19.00 -11.47 -0.72
C SER A 108 18.56 -11.82 0.71
N LYS A 109 18.83 -10.99 1.72
CA LYS A 109 18.25 -11.12 3.07
C LYS A 109 16.76 -10.80 3.04
N LEU A 110 16.02 -11.69 2.39
CA LEU A 110 14.57 -11.69 2.36
C LEU A 110 14.08 -12.13 3.72
N GLY A 111 13.11 -11.41 4.24
CA GLY A 111 12.21 -11.99 5.21
C GLY A 111 10.78 -11.63 4.90
N LYS A 112 9.90 -12.34 5.59
CA LYS A 112 8.46 -12.27 5.42
C LYS A 112 7.85 -11.79 6.72
N MET A 113 6.73 -11.09 6.61
CA MET A 113 5.91 -10.74 7.75
C MET A 113 4.48 -11.15 7.43
N GLU A 114 3.83 -11.84 8.36
CA GLU A 114 2.44 -12.27 8.26
C GLU A 114 1.56 -11.17 8.84
N LEU A 115 1.17 -10.23 7.98
CA LEU A 115 0.45 -9.01 8.34
C LEU A 115 -0.92 -8.96 7.63
N GLY A 116 -1.73 -7.96 8.00
CA GLY A 116 -3.10 -7.77 7.50
C GLY A 116 -3.20 -7.37 6.02
N GLY A 117 -2.11 -6.90 5.41
CA GLY A 117 -2.10 -6.54 4.00
C GLY A 117 -0.98 -5.58 3.65
N ALA A 118 -1.14 -4.92 2.51
CA ALA A 118 -0.21 -3.93 1.97
C ALA A 118 -0.91 -2.59 1.73
N MET A 119 -0.19 -1.50 1.99
CA MET A 119 -0.54 -0.12 1.68
C MET A 119 0.60 0.51 0.89
N TRP A 120 0.29 1.50 0.06
CA TRP A 120 1.29 2.19 -0.75
C TRP A 120 1.17 3.70 -0.68
N TRP A 121 2.33 4.35 -0.77
CA TRP A 121 2.44 5.79 -0.99
C TRP A 121 3.30 6.06 -2.24
N GLU A 122 2.78 6.64 -3.32
CA GLU A 122 1.36 6.79 -3.66
C GLU A 122 1.07 6.28 -5.08
N SER A 123 -0.22 6.18 -5.43
CA SER A 123 -0.71 5.49 -6.64
C SER A 123 -0.12 5.98 -7.96
N SER A 124 0.18 7.28 -8.10
CA SER A 124 0.63 7.86 -9.36
C SER A 124 2.06 7.47 -9.72
N ALA A 125 2.86 7.08 -8.74
CA ALA A 125 4.26 6.71 -8.92
C ALA A 125 4.47 5.27 -9.37
N ASP A 126 3.42 4.43 -9.39
CA ASP A 126 3.54 3.02 -9.79
C ASP A 126 3.76 2.86 -11.30
N ALA A 127 4.46 1.79 -11.66
CA ALA A 127 4.63 1.40 -13.04
C ALA A 127 3.39 0.66 -13.57
N LEU A 128 3.28 0.51 -14.89
CA LEU A 128 2.22 -0.26 -15.52
C LEU A 128 2.65 -1.72 -15.80
N GLY A 129 1.66 -2.60 -15.97
CA GLY A 129 1.89 -3.97 -16.43
C GLY A 129 2.71 -4.80 -15.44
N SER A 130 3.66 -5.59 -15.94
CA SER A 130 4.49 -6.48 -15.13
C SER A 130 5.47 -5.76 -14.22
N LYS A 131 5.71 -4.45 -14.43
CA LYS A 131 6.56 -3.64 -13.56
C LYS A 131 5.82 -3.08 -12.35
N SER A 132 4.48 -3.08 -12.33
CA SER A 132 3.69 -2.56 -11.20
C SER A 132 4.04 -3.30 -9.91
N LEU A 133 4.39 -2.53 -8.87
CA LEU A 133 4.62 -3.07 -7.52
C LEU A 133 3.31 -3.53 -6.90
N ILE A 134 2.24 -2.75 -7.08
CA ILE A 134 0.90 -3.08 -6.58
C ILE A 134 0.45 -4.41 -7.17
N ARG A 135 0.60 -4.58 -8.49
CA ARG A 135 0.26 -5.84 -9.16
C ARG A 135 1.11 -7.00 -8.67
N SER A 136 2.42 -6.78 -8.50
CA SER A 136 3.34 -7.83 -8.05
C SER A 136 2.97 -8.33 -6.66
N VAL A 137 2.69 -7.43 -5.72
CA VAL A 137 2.26 -7.78 -4.37
C VAL A 137 0.86 -8.40 -4.38
N CYS A 138 -0.09 -7.86 -5.15
CA CYS A 138 -1.42 -8.44 -5.27
C CYS A 138 -1.37 -9.88 -5.81
N LEU A 139 -0.50 -10.17 -6.77
CA LEU A 139 -0.31 -11.53 -7.29
C LEU A 139 0.37 -12.44 -6.28
N ALA A 140 1.35 -11.93 -5.52
CA ALA A 140 2.00 -12.69 -4.48
C ALA A 140 1.01 -13.06 -3.37
N LEU A 141 0.32 -12.07 -2.78
CA LEU A 141 -0.57 -12.24 -1.64
C LEU A 141 -1.92 -12.87 -2.02
N GLY A 142 -2.49 -12.42 -3.14
CA GLY A 142 -3.89 -12.65 -3.50
C GLY A 142 -4.14 -13.80 -4.47
N GLY A 143 -3.10 -14.29 -5.16
CA GLY A 143 -3.26 -15.13 -6.34
C GLY A 143 -3.85 -14.35 -7.52
N GLN A 144 -3.85 -14.93 -8.73
CA GLN A 144 -4.44 -14.30 -9.92
C GLN A 144 -5.96 -14.09 -9.81
N ASP A 145 -6.62 -14.80 -8.89
CA ASP A 145 -8.06 -14.79 -8.66
C ASP A 145 -8.51 -13.83 -7.54
N GLY A 146 -7.55 -13.15 -6.89
CA GLY A 146 -7.81 -12.20 -5.80
C GLY A 146 -8.44 -12.84 -4.56
N LEU A 147 -8.33 -14.17 -4.39
CA LEU A 147 -8.91 -14.88 -3.24
C LEU A 147 -8.22 -14.56 -1.92
N GLY A 148 -7.00 -14.02 -1.96
CA GLY A 148 -6.27 -13.56 -0.77
C GLY A 148 -6.61 -12.12 -0.33
N LEU A 149 -7.48 -11.40 -1.05
CA LEU A 149 -7.97 -10.10 -0.59
C LEU A 149 -9.16 -10.28 0.37
N GLU A 150 -9.24 -9.42 1.38
CA GLU A 150 -10.42 -9.31 2.24
C GLU A 150 -11.65 -8.96 1.39
N ARG A 151 -12.78 -9.61 1.70
CA ARG A 151 -14.04 -9.42 0.97
C ARG A 151 -15.08 -8.75 1.85
N THR A 152 -15.18 -7.44 1.71
CA THR A 152 -16.17 -6.62 2.39
C THR A 152 -16.85 -5.73 1.36
N SER A 153 -18.19 -5.75 1.31
CA SER A 153 -18.95 -4.90 0.40
C SER A 153 -18.78 -3.44 0.78
N ASN A 154 -18.53 -2.56 -0.21
CA ASN A 154 -18.51 -1.13 0.01
C ASN A 154 -19.92 -0.58 0.28
N ARG A 155 -19.99 0.68 0.74
CA ARG A 155 -21.24 1.41 0.92
C ARG A 155 -21.48 2.33 -0.29
N LEU A 156 -22.56 2.08 -1.02
CA LEU A 156 -22.98 2.89 -2.17
C LEU A 156 -24.16 3.82 -1.88
N ALA A 157 -24.95 3.51 -0.85
CA ALA A 157 -26.12 4.31 -0.49
C ALA A 157 -25.78 5.32 0.62
N TYR A 158 -25.91 6.60 0.28
CA TYR A 158 -25.78 7.76 1.18
C TYR A 158 -27.01 8.66 1.01
N LEU A 159 -28.16 8.19 1.50
CA LEU A 159 -29.48 8.80 1.24
C LEU A 159 -29.62 10.22 1.83
N ASP A 160 -28.80 10.55 2.81
CA ASP A 160 -28.69 11.83 3.48
C ASP A 160 -27.60 12.74 2.88
N SER A 161 -27.00 12.34 1.76
CA SER A 161 -26.00 13.17 1.08
C SER A 161 -26.59 14.50 0.65
N THR A 162 -25.87 15.58 0.93
CA THR A 162 -26.19 16.92 0.41
C THR A 162 -26.08 17.01 -1.12
N TYR A 163 -25.37 16.06 -1.74
CA TYR A 163 -25.20 15.99 -3.18
C TYR A 163 -26.27 15.08 -3.80
N ALA A 164 -27.21 15.68 -4.52
CA ALA A 164 -28.38 14.96 -5.08
C ALA A 164 -28.00 13.79 -6.01
N ASN A 165 -26.92 13.93 -6.78
CA ASN A 165 -26.39 12.85 -7.61
C ASN A 165 -25.87 11.68 -6.77
N LEU A 166 -25.13 11.96 -5.69
CA LEU A 166 -24.59 10.93 -4.80
C LEU A 166 -25.71 10.24 -4.01
N GLY A 167 -26.68 11.00 -3.49
CA GLY A 167 -27.87 10.43 -2.84
C GLY A 167 -28.73 9.57 -3.77
N ALA A 168 -28.76 9.90 -5.07
CA ALA A 168 -29.42 9.10 -6.11
C ALA A 168 -28.56 7.94 -6.64
N GLY A 169 -27.35 7.72 -6.11
CA GLY A 169 -26.48 6.63 -6.53
C GLY A 169 -25.75 6.86 -7.86
N MET A 170 -25.43 8.11 -8.20
CA MET A 170 -24.75 8.54 -9.43
C MET A 170 -25.44 8.00 -10.71
N PRO A 171 -26.74 8.30 -10.94
CA PRO A 171 -27.47 7.81 -12.10
C PRO A 171 -26.88 8.38 -13.41
N ASP A 172 -26.88 7.57 -14.46
CA ASP A 172 -26.51 8.04 -15.80
C ASP A 172 -27.43 9.20 -16.23
N SER A 173 -26.88 10.16 -16.98
CA SER A 173 -27.56 11.40 -17.39
C SER A 173 -28.84 11.20 -18.23
N GLY A 174 -29.18 9.97 -18.62
CA GLY A 174 -30.42 9.60 -19.29
C GLY A 174 -31.56 9.12 -18.37
N SER A 175 -31.31 8.94 -17.07
CA SER A 175 -32.29 8.39 -16.11
C SER A 175 -33.11 9.46 -15.37
N ALA A 176 -32.85 10.75 -15.61
CA ALA A 176 -33.60 11.84 -14.98
C ALA A 176 -34.84 12.23 -15.80
N SER A 177 -35.77 11.29 -16.05
CA SER A 177 -37.15 11.65 -16.36
C SER A 177 -37.99 11.55 -15.10
N LYS A 178 -38.24 12.69 -14.46
CA LYS A 178 -39.19 12.84 -13.36
C LYS A 178 -40.55 12.27 -13.74
N SER A 179 -41.01 11.31 -12.95
CA SER A 179 -42.42 11.03 -12.76
C SER A 179 -43.11 12.28 -12.21
N THR A 180 -44.16 12.72 -12.89
CA THR A 180 -45.23 13.52 -12.26
C THR A 180 -46.57 12.93 -12.70
N SER A 181 -47.25 12.31 -11.74
CA SER A 181 -48.71 12.20 -11.57
C SER A 181 -49.18 10.78 -11.20
N GLY A 182 -50.14 10.73 -10.28
CA GLY A 182 -51.17 9.70 -10.30
C GLY A 182 -50.99 8.52 -9.34
N SER A 183 -51.64 8.62 -8.19
CA SER A 183 -52.02 7.50 -7.31
C SER A 183 -52.64 6.32 -8.08
N THR A 184 -52.22 5.09 -7.78
CA THR A 184 -53.14 3.95 -7.58
C THR A 184 -52.44 2.73 -6.94
N LYS A 185 -53.14 2.09 -6.01
CA LYS A 185 -52.79 0.82 -5.34
C LYS A 185 -52.84 -0.37 -6.30
N SER A 186 -51.92 -1.33 -6.15
CA SER A 186 -52.20 -2.77 -6.34
C SER A 186 -51.10 -3.65 -5.74
N THR A 187 -51.50 -4.87 -5.41
CA THR A 187 -50.97 -5.80 -4.40
C THR A 187 -50.22 -6.99 -5.02
N VAL A 188 -49.37 -7.68 -4.21
CA VAL A 188 -48.78 -9.05 -4.31
C VAL A 188 -47.82 -9.27 -5.51
N SER A 189 -46.66 -9.95 -5.43
CA SER A 189 -46.37 -11.24 -4.78
C SER A 189 -44.87 -11.56 -4.62
N SER A 190 -44.65 -12.51 -3.71
CA SER A 190 -43.48 -13.30 -3.31
C SER A 190 -42.40 -13.65 -4.34
N ALA A 191 -41.15 -13.73 -3.87
CA ALA A 191 -40.30 -14.92 -4.03
C ALA A 191 -39.16 -14.94 -2.99
N SER A 192 -38.87 -16.14 -2.51
CA SER A 192 -38.11 -16.50 -1.33
C SER A 192 -36.70 -17.01 -1.64
N SER A 193 -35.81 -16.82 -0.65
CA SER A 193 -34.72 -17.72 -0.19
C SER A 193 -33.59 -18.15 -1.14
N ALA A 194 -32.37 -17.82 -0.73
CA ALA A 194 -31.29 -18.81 -0.58
C ALA A 194 -30.25 -18.30 0.43
N THR A 195 -30.35 -18.76 1.68
CA THR A 195 -29.31 -18.59 2.70
C THR A 195 -28.40 -19.82 2.62
N SER A 196 -27.17 -19.67 2.14
CA SER A 196 -26.13 -20.69 2.29
C SER A 196 -25.13 -20.24 3.35
N SER A 197 -25.28 -20.82 4.53
CA SER A 197 -24.25 -20.77 5.57
C SER A 197 -23.11 -21.69 5.16
N LEU A 198 -22.01 -21.12 4.65
CA LEU A 198 -20.72 -21.81 4.62
C LEU A 198 -19.85 -21.28 5.75
N SER A 199 -19.71 -22.12 6.77
CA SER A 199 -18.62 -22.08 7.74
C SER A 199 -17.30 -22.07 6.99
N ARG A 200 -16.58 -20.95 7.03
CA ARG A 200 -15.30 -20.79 6.34
C ARG A 200 -14.18 -20.78 7.37
N ARG A 201 -13.56 -21.94 7.48
CA ARG A 201 -12.28 -22.20 8.15
C ARG A 201 -11.26 -21.16 7.71
N ALA A 202 -10.73 -20.39 8.65
CA ALA A 202 -9.65 -19.45 8.42
C ALA A 202 -8.41 -20.23 7.94
N SER A 203 -8.10 -20.13 6.65
CA SER A 203 -6.81 -20.57 6.13
C SER A 203 -5.95 -19.33 6.05
N SER A 204 -5.05 -19.19 7.03
CA SER A 204 -4.00 -18.18 7.04
C SER A 204 -3.09 -18.43 5.84
N THR A 205 -3.21 -17.59 4.81
CA THR A 205 -2.33 -17.62 3.65
C THR A 205 -1.16 -16.69 3.92
N THR A 206 -0.03 -17.28 4.29
CA THR A 206 1.28 -16.63 4.52
C THR A 206 1.93 -16.25 3.19
N VAL A 207 2.24 -14.97 2.95
CA VAL A 207 3.08 -14.57 1.80
C VAL A 207 4.02 -13.39 2.07
N THR A 208 5.22 -13.51 1.53
CA THR A 208 6.40 -12.62 1.59
C THR A 208 6.27 -11.38 0.69
N VAL A 209 6.69 -10.22 1.18
CA VAL A 209 6.82 -8.97 0.40
C VAL A 209 8.25 -8.44 0.56
N THR A 210 8.91 -8.02 -0.52
CA THR A 210 10.28 -7.47 -0.47
C THR A 210 10.45 -6.35 -1.48
N LEU A 211 10.79 -5.15 -1.01
CA LEU A 211 11.33 -4.07 -1.84
C LEU A 211 12.31 -3.25 -1.00
N THR A 212 13.60 -3.35 -1.32
CA THR A 212 14.60 -2.36 -0.87
C THR A 212 15.44 -2.00 -2.07
N THR A 213 15.29 -0.78 -2.60
CA THR A 213 16.19 -0.26 -3.63
C THR A 213 16.88 0.98 -3.08
N THR A 214 18.19 0.88 -2.84
CA THR A 214 19.05 2.05 -2.68
C THR A 214 19.56 2.41 -4.07
N ILE A 215 19.27 3.63 -4.53
CA ILE A 215 19.72 4.13 -5.83
C ILE A 215 20.97 4.95 -5.58
N THR A 216 22.10 4.46 -6.05
CA THR A 216 23.34 5.24 -6.12
C THR A 216 23.39 5.93 -7.47
N ALA A 217 23.31 7.26 -7.50
CA ALA A 217 23.52 8.02 -8.73
C ALA A 217 25.02 7.97 -9.12
N PRO A 218 25.37 7.87 -10.41
CA PRO A 218 26.77 7.93 -10.84
C PRO A 218 27.36 9.31 -10.56
N ASN A 219 28.59 9.36 -10.05
CA ASN A 219 29.38 10.58 -9.96
C ASN A 219 29.50 11.19 -11.37
N GLN A 220 29.09 12.46 -11.53
CA GLN A 220 29.51 13.26 -12.69
C GLN A 220 30.97 13.67 -12.54
#